data_AF-A0A1J6KCT8-F1
#
_entry.id   AF-A0A1J6KCT8-F1
#
_cell.length_a   1.000
_cell.length_b   1.000
_cell.length_c   1.000
_cell.angle_alpha   90.00
_cell.angle_beta   90.00
_cell.angle_gamma   90.00
#
_symmetry.space_group_name_H-M   'P 1'
#
loop_
_entity.id
_entity.type
_entity.pdbx_description
1 polymer ?
#
loop_
_entity_poly.entity_id
_entity_poly.type
_entity_poly.pdbx_seq_one_letter_code
_entity_poly.pdbx_strand_id
1 'polypeptide(L)'
;VQNGHVGFMLSCYDAEVSYDCSTNTFRARYPSQARRIVEENIEWNRLRAPTVDTPPYVLHVSDCLSDLKPDEHFEIQWRKSKEFAYGWWYGVVGHLESCNGNKLNCHCHSSDTVLLEFKQYSPGSRWRQIVINRKEYREVGNEADGFYGGIRKLYSDKEISLWKSLCPSSTLE
;
A
#
# COMPACT_ATOMS: atom_id res chain seq x y z
N VAL A 1 12.61 9.13 19.16
CA VAL A 1 12.92 8.51 17.85
C VAL A 1 11.92 7.39 17.66
N GLN A 2 10.92 7.59 16.79
CA GLN A 2 9.84 6.62 16.59
C GLN A 2 10.42 5.32 16.02
N ASN A 3 10.21 4.20 16.72
CA ASN A 3 10.52 2.84 16.28
C ASN A 3 9.54 2.38 15.18
N GLY A 4 9.33 3.20 14.15
CA GLY A 4 8.72 2.76 12.90
C GLY A 4 9.84 2.23 12.02
N HIS A 5 9.84 0.93 11.76
CA HIS A 5 10.73 0.34 10.76
C HIS A 5 10.57 1.15 9.45
N VAL A 6 11.60 1.92 9.13
CA VAL A 6 11.67 2.92 8.06
C VAL A 6 11.21 2.35 6.70
N GLY A 7 11.36 1.04 6.48
CA GLY A 7 10.97 0.34 5.26
C GLY A 7 9.47 0.04 5.07
N PHE A 8 8.60 0.29 6.06
CA PHE A 8 7.16 -0.01 5.99
C PHE A 8 6.27 1.24 6.13
N MET A 9 6.81 2.44 5.88
CA MET A 9 5.99 3.65 5.89
C MET A 9 4.94 3.64 4.78
N LEU A 10 3.76 4.18 5.08
CA LEU A 10 2.58 4.13 4.22
C LEU A 10 2.06 2.70 3.96
N SER A 11 2.20 1.82 4.95
CA SER A 11 1.57 0.50 4.95
C SER A 11 0.56 0.34 6.08
N CYS A 12 -0.43 -0.52 5.86
CA CYS A 12 -1.48 -0.86 6.81
C CYS A 12 -1.64 -2.38 6.86
N TYR A 13 -1.74 -2.95 8.07
CA TYR A 13 -1.86 -4.39 8.28
C TYR A 13 -3.11 -4.68 9.09
N ASP A 14 -3.75 -5.81 8.78
CA ASP A 14 -4.84 -6.32 9.59
C ASP A 14 -4.29 -6.72 10.97
N ALA A 15 -5.06 -6.39 12.01
CA ALA A 15 -4.69 -6.69 13.39
C ALA A 15 -5.92 -6.87 14.26
N GLU A 16 -5.79 -7.71 15.28
CA GLU A 16 -6.72 -7.73 16.40
C GLU A 16 -6.37 -6.56 17.33
N VAL A 17 -7.32 -5.65 17.55
CA VAL A 17 -7.12 -4.46 18.37
C VAL A 17 -7.91 -4.52 19.66
N SER A 18 -7.29 -4.10 20.76
CA SER A 18 -7.94 -3.93 22.06
C SER A 18 -7.73 -2.50 22.54
N TYR A 19 -8.82 -1.85 22.97
CA TYR A 19 -8.79 -0.50 23.52
C TYR A 19 -8.43 -0.51 25.01
N ASP A 20 -7.51 0.36 25.40
CA ASP A 20 -7.15 0.63 26.79
C ASP A 20 -7.70 2.00 27.20
N CYS A 21 -8.73 1.99 28.04
CA CYS A 21 -9.38 3.21 28.51
C CYS A 21 -8.52 4.03 29.49
N SER A 22 -7.52 3.43 30.14
CA SER A 22 -6.67 4.12 31.10
C SER A 22 -5.70 5.09 30.43
N THR A 23 -5.22 4.70 29.25
CA THR A 23 -4.27 5.49 28.44
C THR A 23 -4.94 6.15 27.23
N ASN A 24 -6.20 5.82 26.93
CA ASN A 24 -6.91 6.21 25.71
C ASN A 24 -6.12 5.83 24.43
N THR A 25 -5.52 4.63 24.45
CA THR A 25 -4.76 4.09 23.33
C THR A 25 -5.19 2.66 23.01
N PHE A 26 -4.64 2.10 21.93
CA PHE A 26 -4.89 0.74 21.51
C PHE A 26 -3.64 -0.11 21.60
N ARG A 27 -3.89 -1.41 21.74
CA ARG A 27 -2.91 -2.47 21.56
C ARG A 27 -3.33 -3.30 20.34
N ALA A 28 -2.41 -3.53 19.41
CA ALA A 28 -2.63 -4.33 18.22
C ALA A 28 -1.81 -5.61 18.26
N ARG A 29 -2.43 -6.71 17.80
CA ARG A 29 -1.79 -8.01 17.59
C ARG A 29 -1.93 -8.40 16.14
N TYR A 30 -0.80 -8.56 15.46
CA TYR A 30 -0.78 -8.89 14.04
C TYR A 30 -0.85 -10.40 13.81
N PRO A 31 -1.53 -10.85 12.73
CA PRO A 31 -1.54 -12.24 12.31
C PRO A 31 -0.15 -12.59 11.75
N SER A 32 0.73 -13.13 12.59
CA SER A 32 2.00 -13.72 12.13
C SER A 32 2.21 -15.07 12.81
N GLN A 33 2.63 -16.07 12.02
CA GLN A 33 2.90 -17.43 12.51
C GLN A 33 4.22 -17.51 13.31
N ALA A 34 5.17 -16.60 13.08
CA ALA A 34 6.53 -16.74 13.61
C ALA A 34 6.80 -15.94 14.90
N ARG A 35 6.17 -14.77 15.08
CA ARG A 35 6.33 -13.94 16.29
C ARG A 35 5.03 -13.20 16.60
N ARG A 36 4.52 -13.32 17.83
CA ARG A 36 3.45 -12.46 18.33
C ARG A 36 4.01 -11.05 18.53
N ILE A 37 4.01 -10.26 17.46
CA ILE A 37 4.30 -8.84 17.54
C ILE A 37 3.06 -8.18 18.13
N VAL A 38 3.24 -7.61 19.30
CA VAL A 38 2.27 -6.75 19.95
C VAL A 38 2.81 -5.34 19.86
N GLU A 39 2.00 -4.44 19.33
CA GLU A 39 2.26 -3.01 19.35
C GLU A 39 1.30 -2.35 20.35
N GLU A 40 1.82 -1.46 21.18
CA GLU A 40 1.07 -0.77 22.25
C GLU A 40 1.14 0.74 22.04
N ASN A 41 0.27 1.49 22.73
CA ASN A 41 0.17 2.95 22.64
C ASN A 41 -0.17 3.44 21.22
N ILE A 42 -1.02 2.68 20.51
CA ILE A 42 -1.49 3.07 19.18
C ILE A 42 -2.59 4.12 19.33
N GLU A 43 -2.45 5.24 18.65
CA GLU A 43 -3.46 6.30 18.65
C GLU A 43 -4.57 6.06 17.63
N TRP A 44 -5.71 6.71 17.83
CA TRP A 44 -6.90 6.59 16.97
C TRP A 44 -6.63 6.88 15.49
N ASN A 45 -5.74 7.82 15.18
CA ASN A 45 -5.40 8.19 13.80
C ASN A 45 -4.59 7.11 13.05
N ARG A 46 -4.06 6.11 13.75
CA ARG A 46 -3.32 4.98 13.16
C ARG A 46 -4.19 3.76 12.91
N LEU A 47 -5.47 3.82 13.28
CA LEU A 47 -6.43 2.74 13.07
C LEU A 47 -7.45 3.14 12.01
N ARG A 48 -7.87 2.13 11.25
CA ARG A 48 -9.03 2.21 10.36
C ARG A 48 -9.73 0.85 10.36
N ALA A 49 -11.03 0.86 10.09
CA ALA A 49 -11.74 -0.38 9.81
C ALA A 49 -11.18 -1.03 8.52
N PRO A 50 -11.23 -2.36 8.38
CA PRO A 50 -10.94 -3.04 7.13
C PRO A 50 -11.77 -2.43 5.99
N THR A 51 -11.13 -2.19 4.84
CA THR A 51 -11.77 -1.56 3.67
C THR A 51 -12.24 -2.57 2.64
N VAL A 52 -11.82 -3.82 2.79
CA VAL A 52 -12.24 -4.97 1.99
C VAL A 52 -12.47 -6.14 2.93
N ASP A 53 -13.38 -7.04 2.57
CA ASP A 53 -13.66 -8.29 3.31
C ASP A 53 -12.70 -9.43 2.90
N THR A 54 -11.54 -9.09 2.33
CA THR A 54 -10.54 -10.06 1.90
C THR A 54 -9.70 -10.50 3.11
N PRO A 55 -9.61 -11.81 3.42
CA PRO A 55 -8.79 -12.27 4.53
C PRO A 55 -7.29 -11.94 4.35
N PRO A 56 -6.51 -11.78 5.44
CA PRO A 56 -5.12 -11.31 5.39
C PRO A 56 -4.15 -12.16 4.54
N TYR A 57 -4.46 -13.45 4.33
CA TYR A 57 -3.63 -14.39 3.57
C TYR A 57 -4.14 -14.64 2.14
N VAL A 58 -5.23 -13.98 1.75
CA VAL A 58 -5.87 -14.15 0.46
C VAL A 58 -5.55 -12.93 -0.40
N LEU A 59 -5.18 -13.20 -1.65
CA LEU A 59 -4.96 -12.14 -2.63
C LEU A 59 -6.29 -11.49 -2.97
N HIS A 60 -6.36 -10.17 -2.84
CA HIS A 60 -7.52 -9.38 -3.24
C HIS A 60 -7.69 -9.44 -4.77
N VAL A 61 -8.94 -9.61 -5.21
CA VAL A 61 -9.28 -9.61 -6.63
C VAL A 61 -9.47 -8.17 -7.09
N SER A 62 -8.48 -7.65 -7.83
CA SER A 62 -8.50 -6.29 -8.35
C SER A 62 -9.57 -6.12 -9.43
N ASP A 63 -10.62 -5.36 -9.17
CA ASP A 63 -11.68 -5.02 -10.13
C ASP A 63 -11.47 -3.65 -10.79
N CYS A 64 -10.55 -2.84 -10.28
CA CYS A 64 -10.34 -1.46 -10.70
C CYS A 64 -9.20 -1.25 -11.72
N LEU A 65 -8.55 -2.33 -12.19
CA LEU A 65 -7.32 -2.21 -12.99
C LEU A 65 -7.52 -1.52 -14.33
N SER A 66 -8.69 -1.62 -14.96
CA SER A 66 -9.01 -0.89 -16.20
C SER A 66 -9.15 0.61 -15.96
N ASP A 67 -9.51 1.00 -14.74
CA ASP A 67 -9.97 2.35 -14.41
C ASP A 67 -8.88 3.21 -13.77
N LEU A 68 -7.72 2.62 -13.47
CA LEU A 68 -6.56 3.32 -12.94
C LEU A 68 -5.98 4.30 -13.98
N LYS A 69 -6.02 5.58 -13.65
CA LYS A 69 -5.47 6.68 -14.45
C LYS A 69 -4.31 7.34 -13.70
N PRO A 70 -3.37 7.99 -14.40
CA PRO A 70 -2.32 8.77 -13.75
C PRO A 70 -2.87 9.76 -12.71
N ASP A 71 -2.09 9.99 -11.67
CA ASP A 71 -2.41 10.79 -10.47
C ASP A 71 -3.49 10.21 -9.54
N GLU A 72 -4.13 9.09 -9.90
CA GLU A 72 -5.07 8.42 -9.00
C GLU A 72 -4.35 7.62 -7.91
N HIS A 73 -5.06 7.41 -6.81
CA HIS A 73 -4.52 6.81 -5.60
C HIS A 73 -4.97 5.35 -5.48
N PHE A 74 -4.09 4.48 -4.97
CA PHE A 74 -4.39 3.07 -4.80
C PHE A 74 -3.73 2.50 -3.54
N GLU A 75 -4.20 1.33 -3.13
CA GLU A 75 -3.44 0.43 -2.25
C GLU A 75 -3.17 -0.88 -2.98
N ILE A 76 -2.00 -1.45 -2.75
CA ILE A 76 -1.59 -2.77 -3.27
C ILE A 76 -1.24 -3.69 -2.10
N GLN A 77 -1.62 -4.96 -2.18
CA GLN A 77 -1.16 -5.95 -1.22
C GLN A 77 0.33 -6.28 -1.44
N TRP A 78 1.10 -6.33 -0.36
CA TRP A 78 2.49 -6.77 -0.35
C TRP A 78 2.76 -7.67 0.87
N ARG A 79 3.57 -8.71 0.70
CA ARG A 79 4.08 -9.58 1.77
C ARG A 79 5.52 -9.98 1.52
N LYS A 80 6.28 -10.19 2.60
CA LYS A 80 7.70 -10.58 2.51
C LYS A 80 7.90 -12.01 1.97
N SER A 81 7.09 -12.95 2.42
CA SER A 81 7.08 -14.34 1.96
C SER A 81 5.68 -14.90 2.12
N LYS A 82 5.43 -16.10 1.56
CA LYS A 82 4.10 -16.74 1.60
C LYS A 82 3.60 -17.10 3.01
N GLU A 83 4.50 -17.12 4.00
CA GLU A 83 4.20 -17.36 5.41
C GLU A 83 3.60 -16.13 6.11
N PHE A 84 3.79 -14.94 5.54
CA PHE A 84 3.27 -13.69 6.08
C PHE A 84 1.94 -13.31 5.42
N ALA A 85 1.07 -12.69 6.22
CA ALA A 85 -0.11 -12.01 5.73
C ALA A 85 0.29 -10.83 4.84
N TYR A 86 -0.60 -10.45 3.92
CA TYR A 86 -0.47 -9.23 3.15
C TYR A 86 -0.67 -8.00 4.05
N GLY A 87 0.15 -6.98 3.84
CA GLY A 87 -0.15 -5.61 4.20
C GLY A 87 -0.57 -4.81 2.96
N TRP A 88 -1.27 -3.71 3.17
CA TRP A 88 -1.69 -2.78 2.13
C TRP A 88 -0.72 -1.60 2.06
N TRP A 89 -0.12 -1.39 0.89
CA TRP A 89 0.82 -0.30 0.64
C TRP A 89 0.15 0.76 -0.21
N TYR A 90 0.18 2.01 0.25
CA TYR A 90 -0.37 3.14 -0.48
C TYR A 90 0.59 3.62 -1.58
N GLY A 91 0.02 3.97 -2.72
CA GLY A 91 0.75 4.52 -3.86
C GLY A 91 -0.11 5.44 -4.75
N VAL A 92 0.53 5.99 -5.77
CA VAL A 92 -0.08 6.87 -6.78
C VAL A 92 0.24 6.32 -8.17
N VAL A 93 -0.73 6.33 -9.08
CA VAL A 93 -0.49 5.90 -10.46
C VAL A 93 0.40 6.93 -11.15
N GLY A 94 1.54 6.48 -11.65
CA GLY A 94 2.48 7.30 -12.39
C GLY A 94 2.16 7.35 -13.89
N HIS A 95 2.85 8.25 -14.59
CA HIS A 95 2.88 8.26 -16.05
C HIS A 95 3.90 7.26 -16.58
N LEU A 96 3.59 6.58 -17.68
CA LEU A 96 4.55 5.75 -18.39
C LEU A 96 5.72 6.59 -18.91
N GLU A 97 6.91 6.00 -19.03
CA GLU A 97 8.13 6.70 -19.50
C GLU A 97 7.95 7.35 -20.89
N SER A 98 7.12 6.77 -21.75
CA SER A 98 6.79 7.31 -23.07
C SER A 98 5.84 8.52 -23.03
N CYS A 99 5.28 8.85 -21.87
CA CYS A 99 4.34 9.95 -21.69
C CYS A 99 5.04 11.16 -21.07
N ASN A 100 4.84 12.34 -21.65
CA ASN A 100 5.38 13.60 -21.15
C ASN A 100 4.61 14.21 -19.96
N GLY A 101 3.67 13.48 -19.36
CA GLY A 101 2.84 13.95 -18.25
C GLY A 101 1.81 15.04 -18.62
N ASN A 102 1.64 15.37 -19.91
CA ASN A 102 0.66 16.37 -20.31
C ASN A 102 -0.76 15.81 -20.22
N LYS A 103 -1.59 16.39 -19.35
CA LYS A 103 -2.98 15.96 -19.12
C LYS A 103 -3.84 15.92 -20.38
N LEU A 104 -3.58 16.78 -21.37
CA LEU A 104 -4.37 16.86 -22.61
C LEU A 104 -4.03 15.75 -23.61
N ASN A 105 -2.80 15.23 -23.57
CA ASN A 105 -2.28 14.25 -24.54
C ASN A 105 -1.85 12.94 -23.86
N CYS A 106 -2.34 12.69 -22.64
CA CYS A 106 -2.00 11.49 -21.90
C CYS A 106 -2.84 10.30 -22.34
N HIS A 107 -2.19 9.25 -22.85
CA HIS A 107 -2.84 7.99 -23.22
C HIS A 107 -2.47 6.81 -22.31
N CYS A 108 -1.88 7.09 -21.13
CA CYS A 108 -1.46 6.04 -20.19
C CYS A 108 -2.62 5.16 -19.72
N HIS A 109 -3.84 5.69 -19.65
CA HIS A 109 -5.02 4.92 -19.26
C HIS A 109 -5.40 3.84 -20.28
N SER A 110 -5.02 4.01 -21.55
CA SER A 110 -5.36 3.10 -22.65
C SER A 110 -4.30 2.03 -22.85
N SER A 111 -3.15 2.19 -22.20
CA SER A 111 -2.09 1.18 -22.23
C SER A 111 -2.52 -0.01 -21.39
N ASP A 112 -2.16 -1.20 -21.86
CA ASP A 112 -2.25 -2.42 -21.07
C ASP A 112 -1.29 -2.40 -19.87
N THR A 113 -0.34 -1.48 -19.83
CA THR A 113 0.61 -1.29 -18.73
C THR A 113 0.23 -0.10 -17.83
N VAL A 114 0.49 -0.25 -16.54
CA VAL A 114 0.31 0.80 -15.52
C VAL A 114 1.60 0.94 -14.73
N LEU A 115 2.04 2.18 -14.51
CA LEU A 115 3.12 2.49 -13.60
C LEU A 115 2.54 2.79 -12.22
N LEU A 116 2.95 2.03 -11.22
CA LEU A 116 2.64 2.23 -9.82
C LEU A 116 3.82 2.96 -9.17
N GLU A 117 3.56 4.12 -8.54
CA GLU A 117 4.59 4.96 -7.95
C GLU A 117 4.41 5.08 -6.42
N PHE A 118 5.50 4.83 -5.70
CA PHE A 118 5.57 4.89 -4.24
C PHE A 118 6.38 6.10 -3.81
N LYS A 119 5.68 7.22 -3.60
CA LYS A 119 6.32 8.53 -3.42
C LYS A 119 7.17 8.68 -2.15
N GLN A 120 7.05 7.73 -1.23
CA GLN A 120 7.87 7.64 -0.02
C GLN A 120 9.33 7.28 -0.32
N TYR A 121 9.65 6.64 -1.44
CA TYR A 121 11.03 6.29 -1.80
C TYR A 121 11.70 7.35 -2.68
N SER A 122 13.02 7.41 -2.72
CA SER A 122 13.79 8.32 -3.56
C SER A 122 13.66 7.94 -5.04
N PRO A 123 13.82 8.87 -6.00
CA PRO A 123 13.73 8.57 -7.43
C PRO A 123 14.68 7.47 -7.93
N GLY A 124 15.82 7.25 -7.26
CA GLY A 124 16.77 6.18 -7.59
C GLY A 124 16.47 4.83 -6.94
N SER A 125 15.47 4.76 -6.06
CA SER A 125 15.14 3.54 -5.33
C SER A 125 14.44 2.55 -6.24
N ARG A 126 14.86 1.27 -6.19
CA ARG A 126 14.17 0.18 -6.91
C ARG A 126 12.72 -0.02 -6.46
N TRP A 127 12.37 0.48 -5.27
CA TRP A 127 11.02 0.41 -4.70
C TRP A 127 10.12 1.58 -5.11
N ARG A 128 10.67 2.59 -5.80
CA ARG A 128 9.91 3.79 -6.20
C ARG A 128 8.86 3.48 -7.24
N GLN A 129 9.14 2.58 -8.18
CA GLN A 129 8.29 2.34 -9.34
C GLN A 129 8.15 0.85 -9.62
N ILE A 130 6.92 0.42 -9.90
CA ILE A 130 6.60 -0.94 -10.33
C ILE A 130 5.72 -0.84 -11.57
N VAL A 131 6.01 -1.63 -12.60
CA VAL A 131 5.18 -1.72 -13.81
C VAL A 131 4.35 -2.98 -13.74
N ILE A 132 3.04 -2.86 -13.95
CA ILE A 132 2.11 -3.98 -13.98
C ILE A 132 1.32 -4.02 -15.29
N ASN A 133 0.81 -5.19 -15.65
CA ASN A 133 -0.11 -5.37 -16.78
C ASN A 133 -1.56 -5.44 -16.27
N ARG A 134 -2.48 -4.71 -16.90
CA ARG A 134 -3.91 -4.66 -16.56
C ARG A 134 -4.65 -5.97 -16.85
N LYS A 135 -4.26 -6.71 -17.88
CA LYS A 135 -4.96 -7.90 -18.41
C LYS A 135 -4.47 -9.21 -17.79
N GLU A 136 -3.18 -9.30 -17.47
CA GLU A 136 -2.55 -10.52 -16.93
C GLU A 136 -2.20 -10.40 -15.45
N TYR A 137 -2.95 -9.58 -14.71
CA TYR A 137 -2.60 -9.27 -13.33
C TYR A 137 -2.80 -10.46 -12.39
N ARG A 138 -1.71 -10.86 -11.75
CA ARG A 138 -1.64 -11.87 -10.69
C ARG A 138 -0.65 -11.42 -9.63
N GLU A 139 -0.52 -12.18 -8.54
CA GLU A 139 0.59 -11.97 -7.61
C GLU A 139 1.93 -12.11 -8.37
N VAL A 140 2.79 -11.11 -8.23
CA VAL A 140 4.14 -11.05 -8.82
C VAL A 140 5.14 -10.86 -7.68
N GLY A 141 6.36 -11.36 -7.87
CA GLY A 141 7.44 -11.19 -6.91
C GLY A 141 8.21 -12.47 -6.64
N ASN A 142 9.09 -12.42 -5.66
CA ASN A 142 9.99 -13.50 -5.30
C ASN A 142 10.39 -13.37 -3.82
N GLU A 143 11.11 -14.36 -3.27
CA GLU A 143 11.51 -14.35 -1.86
C GLU A 143 12.53 -13.25 -1.48
N ALA A 144 13.23 -12.66 -2.46
CA ALA A 144 14.18 -11.58 -2.20
C ALA A 144 13.48 -10.20 -2.12
N ASP A 145 12.46 -9.97 -2.95
CA ASP A 145 11.77 -8.68 -3.06
C ASP A 145 10.37 -8.70 -2.39
N GLY A 146 9.93 -9.86 -1.94
CA GLY A 146 8.55 -10.10 -1.52
C GLY A 146 7.61 -10.26 -2.71
N PHE A 147 6.36 -10.52 -2.36
CA PHE A 147 5.26 -10.74 -3.29
C PHE A 147 4.26 -9.60 -3.17
N TYR A 148 3.80 -9.10 -4.30
CA TYR A 148 2.79 -8.06 -4.36
C TYR A 148 1.72 -8.39 -5.40
N GLY A 149 0.52 -7.90 -5.14
CA GLY A 149 -0.67 -8.24 -5.88
C GLY A 149 -1.86 -7.47 -5.33
N GLY A 150 -3.08 -7.80 -5.76
CA GLY A 150 -4.32 -7.27 -5.17
C GLY A 150 -4.36 -5.76 -5.01
N ILE A 151 -4.84 -5.06 -6.02
CA ILE A 151 -4.93 -3.60 -6.05
C ILE A 151 -6.36 -3.17 -5.84
N ARG A 152 -6.55 -2.20 -4.96
CA ARG A 152 -7.79 -1.44 -4.85
C ARG A 152 -7.52 0.03 -5.15
N LYS A 153 -8.45 0.66 -5.86
CA LYS A 153 -8.44 2.10 -6.11
C LYS A 153 -9.03 2.84 -4.90
N LEU A 154 -8.42 3.95 -4.53
CA LEU A 154 -8.94 4.84 -3.48
C LEU A 154 -9.81 5.91 -4.11
N TYR A 155 -11.08 5.94 -3.74
CA TYR A 155 -12.05 6.92 -4.21
C TYR A 155 -12.34 8.01 -3.16
N SER A 156 -12.13 7.70 -1.87
CA SER A 156 -12.46 8.61 -0.78
C SER A 156 -11.35 9.64 -0.57
N ASP A 157 -11.68 10.92 -0.75
CA ASP A 157 -10.78 12.02 -0.41
C ASP A 157 -10.33 11.97 1.06
N LYS A 158 -11.22 11.50 1.96
CA LYS A 158 -10.89 11.33 3.37
C LYS A 158 -9.79 10.29 3.59
N GLU A 159 -9.88 9.13 2.93
CA GLU A 159 -8.82 8.10 2.99
C GLU A 159 -7.51 8.61 2.39
N ILE A 160 -7.60 9.28 1.23
CA ILE A 160 -6.42 9.83 0.54
C ILE A 160 -5.74 10.90 1.40
N SER A 161 -6.50 11.80 2.02
CA SER A 161 -5.98 12.82 2.93
C SER A 161 -5.34 12.21 4.17
N LEU A 162 -5.91 11.13 4.72
CA LEU A 162 -5.30 10.41 5.84
C LEU A 162 -3.94 9.83 5.44
N TRP A 163 -3.85 9.13 4.30
CA TRP A 163 -2.58 8.64 3.80
C TRP A 163 -1.55 9.74 3.56
N LYS A 164 -1.97 10.85 2.94
CA LYS A 164 -1.09 12.01 2.72
C LYS A 164 -0.59 12.62 4.03
N SER A 165 -1.41 12.62 5.09
CA SER A 165 -0.97 13.11 6.42
C SER A 165 0.03 12.19 7.11
N LEU A 166 0.04 10.90 6.74
CA LEU A 166 0.99 9.89 7.21
C LEU A 166 2.27 9.84 6.35
N CYS A 167 2.32 10.56 5.24
CA CYS A 167 3.52 10.62 4.40
C CYS A 167 4.69 11.23 5.18
N PRO A 168 5.89 10.64 5.08
CA PRO A 168 7.07 11.23 5.71
C PRO A 168 7.42 12.57 5.06
N SER A 169 7.93 13.50 5.86
CA SER A 169 8.42 14.81 5.39
C SER A 169 9.70 14.73 4.55
N SER A 170 10.39 13.58 4.55
CA SER A 170 11.60 13.28 3.77
C SER A 170 11.47 11.94 3.06
N THR A 171 12.03 11.83 1.85
CA THR A 171 12.05 10.57 1.08
C THR A 171 13.02 9.55 1.68
N LEU A 172 12.64 8.29 1.63
CA LEU A 172 13.46 7.13 1.97
C LEU A 172 14.45 6.79 0.87
N GLU A 173 15.62 6.26 1.21
CA GLU A 173 16.57 5.71 0.24
C GLU A 173 16.10 4.36 -0.33
#